data_AF-A0A5C4S4Z1-F1
#
_entry.id   AF-A0A5C4S4Z1-F1
#
_cell.length_a   1.000
_cell.length_b   1.000
_cell.length_c   1.000
_cell.angle_alpha   90.00
_cell.angle_beta   90.00
_cell.angle_gamma   90.00
#
_symmetry.space_group_name_H-M   'P 1'
#
loop_
_entity.id
_entity.type
_entity.pdbx_description
1 polymer ?
#
loop_
_entity_poly.entity_id
_entity_poly.type
_entity_poly.pdbx_seq_one_letter_code
_entity_poly.pdbx_strand_id
1 'polypeptide(L)' 'MQDQRCGGCRKLLFKLEPGALVGALSIKCPRCRSHIELRPVSPSPERPERDGKDRLSAQIPGNPIAGSTG' A
#
# COMPACT_ATOMS: atom_id res chain seq x y z
N MET A 1 -14.65 -15.28 -7.94
CA MET A 1 -13.71 -15.80 -6.92
C MET A 1 -12.25 -15.49 -7.25
N GLN A 2 -11.55 -14.77 -6.36
CA GLN A 2 -10.12 -14.47 -6.45
C GLN A 2 -9.29 -15.47 -5.62
N ASP A 3 -8.16 -15.93 -6.18
CA ASP A 3 -7.22 -16.81 -5.50
C ASP A 3 -6.38 -16.04 -4.47
N GLN A 4 -6.45 -16.43 -3.20
CA GLN A 4 -5.54 -15.93 -2.17
C GLN A 4 -4.38 -16.89 -1.97
N ARG A 5 -3.18 -16.41 -2.26
CA ARG A 5 -1.95 -17.20 -2.26
C ARG A 5 -0.99 -16.73 -1.18
N CYS A 6 -0.20 -17.68 -0.68
CA CYS A 6 0.82 -17.36 0.30
C CYS A 6 1.92 -16.47 -0.29
N GLY A 7 2.27 -15.36 0.36
CA GLY A 7 3.37 -14.49 -0.09
C GLY A 7 4.75 -15.16 -0.08
N GLY A 8 4.99 -16.13 0.81
CA GLY A 8 6.28 -16.83 0.91
C GLY A 8 6.43 -17.98 -0.11
N CYS A 9 5.45 -18.90 -0.18
CA CYS A 9 5.58 -20.12 -0.99
C CYS A 9 4.58 -20.23 -2.15
N ARG A 10 3.75 -19.20 -2.39
CA ARG A 10 2.71 -19.11 -3.44
C ARG A 10 1.66 -20.22 -3.47
N LYS A 11 1.66 -21.10 -2.45
CA LYS A 11 0.62 -22.11 -2.23
C LYS A 11 -0.74 -21.41 -2.12
N LEU A 12 -1.74 -21.93 -2.82
CA LEU A 12 -3.12 -21.49 -2.68
C LEU A 12 -3.57 -21.75 -1.23
N LEU A 13 -4.11 -20.71 -0.59
CA LEU A 13 -4.64 -20.79 0.76
C LEU A 13 -6.15 -20.98 0.73
N PHE A 14 -6.85 -20.12 0.00
CA PHE A 14 -8.30 -20.17 -0.20
C PHE A 14 -8.69 -19.30 -1.41
N LYS A 15 -9.97 -19.34 -1.79
CA LYS A 15 -10.56 -18.44 -2.79
C LYS A 15 -11.62 -17.56 -2.12
N LEU A 16 -11.76 -16.33 -2.58
CA LEU A 16 -12.64 -15.35 -1.97
C LEU A 16 -13.49 -14.62 -3.01
N GLU A 17 -14.78 -14.43 -2.75
CA GLU A 17 -15.61 -13.54 -3.56
C GLU A 17 -15.40 -12.07 -3.14
N PRO A 18 -15.54 -11.09 -4.06
CA PRO A 18 -15.54 -9.68 -3.72
C PRO A 18 -16.56 -9.38 -2.61
N GLY A 19 -16.17 -8.65 -1.58
CA GLY A 19 -17.05 -8.29 -0.46
C GLY A 19 -17.34 -9.41 0.54
N ALA A 20 -16.77 -10.61 0.38
CA ALA A 20 -16.99 -11.72 1.33
C ALA A 20 -16.29 -11.51 2.69
N LEU A 21 -15.39 -10.53 2.81
CA LEU A 21 -14.75 -10.14 4.07
C LEU A 21 -15.31 -8.82 4.56
N VAL A 22 -15.98 -8.84 5.71
CA VAL A 22 -16.45 -7.65 6.45
C VAL A 22 -15.40 -7.18 7.47
N GLY A 23 -14.45 -8.05 7.84
CA GLY A 23 -13.39 -7.77 8.80
C GLY A 23 -12.03 -8.31 8.38
N ALA A 24 -11.02 -8.16 9.25
CA ALA A 24 -9.68 -8.68 8.99
C ALA A 24 -9.64 -10.21 9.07
N LEU A 25 -8.89 -10.84 8.15
CA LEU A 25 -8.64 -12.27 8.15
C LEU A 25 -7.14 -12.53 8.30
N SER A 26 -6.77 -13.20 9.39
CA SER A 26 -5.39 -13.65 9.63
C SER A 26 -5.28 -15.16 9.45
N ILE A 27 -4.42 -15.58 8.52
CA ILE A 27 -4.22 -17.00 8.20
C ILE A 27 -2.73 -17.36 8.25
N LYS A 28 -2.43 -18.56 8.75
CA LYS A 28 -1.09 -19.15 8.71
C LYS A 28 -0.97 -20.12 7.54
N CYS A 29 0.09 -20.02 6.76
CA CYS A 29 0.33 -20.96 5.68
C CYS A 29 0.74 -22.34 6.24
N PRO A 30 0.04 -23.44 5.90
CA PRO A 30 0.38 -24.77 6.39
C PRO A 30 1.70 -25.30 5.83
N ARG A 31 2.19 -24.74 4.71
CA ARG A 31 3.42 -25.19 4.05
C ARG A 31 4.67 -24.50 4.61
N CYS A 32 4.67 -23.17 4.68
CA CYS A 32 5.87 -22.38 5.02
C CYS A 32 5.75 -21.58 6.32
N ARG A 33 4.60 -21.66 6.99
CA ARG A 33 4.31 -20.99 8.28
C ARG A 33 4.29 -19.46 8.24
N SER A 34 4.43 -18.82 7.08
CA SER A 34 4.18 -17.38 6.94
C SER A 34 2.77 -17.01 7.37
N HIS A 35 2.64 -15.88 8.06
CA HIS A 35 1.38 -15.28 8.44
C HIS A 35 0.96 -14.24 7.39
N ILE A 36 -0.32 -14.26 7.03
CA ILE A 36 -0.93 -13.31 6.10
C ILE A 36 -2.11 -12.68 6.80
N GLU A 37 -2.17 -11.35 6.74
CA GLU A 37 -3.31 -10.56 7.20
C GLU A 37 -3.94 -9.89 5.99
N LEU A 38 -5.18 -10.27 5.68
CA LEU A 38 -5.98 -9.66 4.63
C LEU A 38 -6.97 -8.70 5.28
N ARG A 39 -6.98 -7.46 4.77
CA ARG A 39 -7.93 -6.43 5.20
C ARG A 39 -9.00 -6.24 4.13
N PRO A 40 -10.25 -5.97 4.50
CA PRO A 40 -11.29 -5.59 3.55
C PRO A 40 -10.81 -4.39 2.74
N VAL A 41 -11.17 -4.38 1.45
CA VAL A 41 -11.02 -3.16 0.64
C VAL A 41 -11.92 -2.12 1.28
N SER A 42 -11.34 -1.05 1.82
CA SER A 42 -12.15 0.05 2.34
C SER A 42 -13.03 0.56 1.21
N PRO A 43 -14.31 0.89 1.46
CA PRO A 43 -15.06 1.71 0.53
C PRO A 43 -14.27 3.02 0.44
N SER A 44 -13.55 3.24 -0.67
CA SER A 44 -12.76 4.45 -0.81
C SER A 44 -13.74 5.61 -0.76
N PRO A 45 -13.64 6.56 0.19
CA PRO A 45 -14.21 7.86 -0.07
C PRO A 45 -13.53 8.35 -1.35
N GLU A 46 -14.32 8.76 -2.32
CA GLU A 46 -13.83 9.42 -3.52
C GLU A 46 -12.92 10.56 -3.03
N ARG A 47 -11.61 10.45 -3.27
CA ARG A 47 -10.68 11.50 -2.85
C ARG A 47 -11.02 12.70 -3.74
N PRO A 48 -11.49 13.83 -3.19
CA PRO A 48 -11.77 14.99 -4.01
C PRO A 48 -10.48 15.37 -4.74
N GLU A 49 -10.61 15.51 -6.05
CA GLU A 49 -9.57 15.99 -6.95
C GLU A 49 -9.03 17.33 -6.42
N ARG A 50 -7.70 17.42 -6.30
CA ARG A 50 -7.05 18.64 -5.84
C ARG A 50 -7.01 19.59 -7.03
N ASP A 51 -7.91 20.58 -7.06
CA ASP A 51 -7.91 21.67 -8.05
C ASP A 51 -6.52 22.33 -8.02
N GLY A 52 -5.72 22.06 -9.05
CA GLY A 52 -4.28 22.35 -9.09
C GLY A 52 -3.95 23.82 -9.37
N LYS A 53 -4.51 24.75 -8.60
CA LYS A 53 -4.48 26.19 -8.89
C LYS A 53 -3.50 27.00 -8.05
N ASP A 54 -2.29 26.47 -7.83
CA ASP A 54 -1.20 27.27 -7.23
C ASP A 54 0.17 26.82 -7.75
N ARG A 55 0.48 27.18 -9.00
CA ARG A 55 1.87 27.22 -9.51
C ARG A 55 2.24 28.61 -10.01
N LEU A 56 2.17 29.61 -9.14
CA LEU A 56 3.02 30.78 -9.30
C LEU A 56 3.90 30.98 -8.06
N SER A 57 5.20 30.86 -8.28
CA SER A 57 6.29 31.38 -7.46
C SER A 57 6.63 30.68 -6.15
N ALA A 58 7.46 29.64 -6.27
CA ALA A 58 8.51 29.39 -5.28
C ALA A 58 9.80 29.00 -6.03
N GLN A 59 10.40 29.99 -6.71
CA GLN A 59 11.79 29.90 -7.13
C GLN A 59 12.63 30.16 -5.87
N ILE A 60 13.12 29.11 -5.24
CA ILE A 60 14.11 29.24 -4.15
C ILE A 60 15.48 29.38 -4.84
N PRO A 61 16.18 30.53 -4.74
CA PRO A 61 17.56 30.60 -5.22
C PRO A 61 18.44 29.71 -4.32
N GLY A 62 19.18 28.80 -4.95
CA GLY A 62 20.09 27.87 -4.28
C GLY A 62 21.18 28.62 -3.50
N ASN A 63 21.43 28.18 -2.26
CA ASN A 63 22.51 28.70 -1.43
C ASN A 63 23.79 27.87 -1.70
N PRO A 64 24.98 28.48 -1.91
CA PRO A 64 26.21 27.72 -2.08
C PRO A 64 26.69 27.14 -0.73
N ILE A 65 27.11 25.88 -0.76
CA ILE A 65 27.68 25.19 0.40
C ILE A 65 29.13 25.65 0.56
N ALA A 66 29.45 26.26 1.70
CA ALA A 66 30.80 26.62 2.08
C ALA A 66 31.63 25.34 2.30
N GLY A 67 32.73 25.19 1.54
CA GLY A 67 33.75 24.18 1.76
C GLY A 67 35.06 24.85 2.19
N SER A 68 35.33 24.83 3.49
CA SER A 68 36.63 25.20 4.09
C SER A 68 37.28 23.95 4.67
N THR A 69 38.26 23.36 3.97
CA THR A 69 39.38 22.57 4.54
C THR A 69 40.32 22.18 3.39
N GLY A 70 41.63 22.41 3.39
CA GLY A 70 42.53 22.99 4.39
C GLY A 70 43.83 23.48 3.72
#